data_AF-A0A1D7U2L9-F1
#
_entry.id   AF-A0A1D7U2L9-F1
#
_cell.length_a   1.000
_cell.length_b   1.000
_cell.length_c   1.000
_cell.angle_alpha   90.00
_cell.angle_beta   90.00
_cell.angle_gamma   90.00
#
_symmetry.space_group_name_H-M   'P 1'
#
loop_
_entity.id
_entity.type
_entity.pdbx_description
1 polymer ?
#
loop_
_entity_poly.entity_id
_entity_poly.type
_entity_poly.pdbx_seq_one_letter_code
_entity_poly.pdbx_strand_id
1 'polypeptide(L)'
;MQPTMWSRYGFAWVTGGFFLISLAGHWLFGWFAYVQEQQSHQQPIVVSGYVVEMMRDTLENWQSEFLQLIWQVGGLALLLHVGSPQSKEGDDRLEAKVDAILRAVDRSDADRLIDEIDSDYARQQRDHHHVRERQSRS
;
A
#
# COMPACT_ATOMS: atom_id res chain seq x y z
N MET A 1 12.38 -26.47 14.44
CA MET A 1 12.75 -26.51 13.00
C MET A 1 12.78 -25.08 12.47
N GLN A 2 13.90 -24.62 11.91
CA GLN A 2 14.00 -23.29 11.31
C GLN A 2 13.11 -23.25 10.05
N PRO A 3 12.16 -22.31 9.90
CA PRO A 3 11.32 -22.25 8.71
C PRO A 3 12.19 -21.91 7.50
N THR A 4 12.21 -22.83 6.53
CA THR A 4 12.92 -22.67 5.26
C THR A 4 12.34 -21.48 4.50
N MET A 5 13.17 -20.80 3.69
CA MET A 5 12.74 -19.70 2.82
C MET A 5 11.50 -20.07 2.00
N TRP A 6 11.37 -21.34 1.63
CA TRP A 6 10.22 -21.90 0.92
C TRP A 6 8.90 -21.80 1.69
N SER A 7 8.91 -22.02 3.01
CA SER A 7 7.71 -21.94 3.85
C SER A 7 7.34 -20.49 4.20
N ARG A 8 8.31 -19.58 4.22
CA ARG A 8 8.09 -18.15 4.51
C ARG A 8 7.47 -17.40 3.33
N TYR A 9 7.79 -17.82 2.11
CA TYR A 9 7.34 -17.18 0.87
C TYR A 9 6.38 -18.05 0.03
N GLY A 10 5.71 -19.03 0.66
CA GLY A 10 4.82 -19.95 -0.05
C GLY A 10 3.76 -19.24 -0.91
N PHE A 11 3.16 -18.16 -0.39
CA PHE A 11 2.23 -17.33 -1.16
C PHE A 11 2.88 -16.67 -2.39
N ALA A 12 4.09 -16.12 -2.26
CA ALA A 12 4.78 -15.49 -3.38
C ALA A 12 5.14 -16.50 -4.48
N TRP A 13 5.53 -17.73 -4.10
CA TRP A 13 5.81 -18.79 -5.06
C TRP A 13 4.56 -19.29 -5.78
N VAL A 14 3.46 -19.50 -5.07
CA VAL A 14 2.20 -19.94 -5.67
C VAL A 14 1.67 -18.87 -6.63
N THR A 15 1.58 -17.63 -6.15
CA THR A 15 1.10 -16.50 -6.97
C THR A 15 2.04 -16.22 -8.14
N GLY A 16 3.35 -16.26 -7.94
CA GLY A 16 4.35 -16.12 -9.00
C GLY A 16 4.24 -17.25 -10.05
N GLY A 17 3.98 -18.48 -9.61
CA GLY A 17 3.72 -19.61 -10.51
C GLY A 17 2.48 -19.40 -11.37
N PHE A 18 1.35 -19.03 -10.75
CA PHE A 18 0.13 -18.68 -11.49
C PHE A 18 0.34 -17.52 -12.46
N PHE A 19 1.09 -16.49 -12.03
CA PHE A 19 1.44 -15.36 -12.88
C PHE A 19 2.25 -15.79 -14.11
N LEU A 20 3.30 -16.61 -13.93
CA LEU A 20 4.12 -17.10 -15.05
C LEU A 20 3.32 -17.99 -16.01
N ILE A 21 2.47 -18.87 -15.48
CA ILE A 21 1.58 -19.70 -16.32
C ILE A 21 0.61 -18.82 -17.11
N SER A 22 0.01 -17.83 -16.46
CA SER A 22 -0.89 -16.87 -17.12
C SER A 22 -0.16 -16.04 -18.17
N LEU A 23 1.06 -15.58 -17.88
CA LEU A 23 1.88 -14.81 -18.81
C LEU A 23 2.27 -15.65 -20.04
N ALA A 24 2.70 -16.89 -19.82
CA ALA A 24 2.98 -17.82 -20.92
C ALA A 24 1.72 -18.11 -21.75
N GLY A 25 0.56 -18.28 -21.10
CA GLY A 25 -0.73 -18.42 -21.77
C GLY A 25 -1.09 -17.19 -22.61
N HIS A 26 -0.95 -15.99 -22.06
CA HIS A 26 -1.18 -14.72 -22.77
C HIS A 26 -0.36 -14.63 -24.06
N TRP A 27 0.93 -14.98 -23.98
CA TRP A 27 1.80 -15.01 -25.16
C TRP A 27 1.39 -16.10 -26.14
N LEU A 28 1.13 -17.31 -25.67
CA LEU A 28 0.70 -18.42 -26.52
C LEU A 28 -0.59 -18.11 -27.29
N PHE A 29 -1.61 -17.56 -26.62
CA PHE A 29 -2.85 -17.15 -27.28
C PHE A 29 -2.65 -15.95 -28.20
N GLY A 30 -1.78 -15.02 -27.82
CA GLY A 30 -1.34 -13.92 -28.69
C GLY A 30 -0.68 -14.41 -29.98
N TRP A 31 0.08 -15.51 -29.93
CA TRP A 31 0.68 -16.09 -31.13
C TRP A 31 -0.38 -16.60 -32.10
N PHE A 32 -1.40 -17.30 -31.60
CA PHE A 32 -2.50 -17.77 -32.44
C PHE A 32 -3.26 -16.60 -33.08
N ALA A 33 -3.54 -15.54 -32.31
CA ALA A 33 -4.18 -14.33 -32.81
C ALA A 33 -3.33 -13.64 -33.89
N TYR A 34 -2.04 -13.43 -33.62
CA TYR A 34 -1.09 -12.83 -34.56
C TYR A 34 -1.01 -13.61 -35.87
N VAL A 35 -0.84 -14.94 -35.79
CA VAL A 35 -0.78 -15.79 -36.98
C VAL A 35 -2.08 -15.70 -37.79
N GLN A 36 -3.23 -15.72 -37.12
CA GLN A 36 -4.53 -15.60 -37.78
C GLN A 36 -4.70 -14.25 -38.48
N GLU A 37 -4.24 -13.16 -37.87
CA GLU A 37 -4.27 -11.82 -38.47
C GLU A 37 -3.31 -11.69 -39.66
N GLN A 38 -2.08 -12.19 -39.54
CA GLN A 38 -1.15 -12.17 -40.66
C GLN A 38 -1.67 -12.98 -41.85
N GLN A 39 -2.30 -14.13 -41.60
CA GLN A 39 -2.94 -14.94 -42.63
C GLN A 39 -4.14 -14.23 -43.29
N SER A 40 -4.99 -13.55 -42.51
CA SER A 40 -6.14 -12.82 -43.06
C SER A 40 -5.70 -11.64 -43.92
N HIS A 41 -4.58 -11.01 -43.58
CA HIS A 41 -3.99 -9.88 -44.32
C HIS A 41 -2.99 -10.30 -45.41
N GLN A 42 -2.80 -11.61 -45.64
CA GLN A 42 -1.82 -12.16 -46.60
C GLN A 42 -0.39 -11.65 -46.37
N GLN A 43 -0.05 -11.38 -45.12
CA GLN A 43 1.26 -10.91 -44.70
C GLN A 43 2.15 -12.07 -44.21
N PRO A 44 3.49 -11.93 -44.32
CA PRO A 44 4.40 -12.94 -43.82
C PRO A 44 4.38 -12.98 -42.30
N ILE A 45 4.37 -14.19 -41.74
CA ILE A 45 4.51 -14.41 -40.29
C ILE A 45 5.96 -14.17 -39.91
N VAL A 46 6.23 -13.07 -39.19
CA VAL A 46 7.58 -12.70 -38.73
C VAL A 46 7.64 -12.70 -37.20
N VAL A 47 8.46 -13.58 -36.63
CA VAL A 47 8.57 -13.76 -35.17
C VAL A 47 8.98 -12.47 -34.45
N SER A 48 9.86 -11.65 -35.05
CA SER A 48 10.25 -10.37 -34.44
C SER A 48 9.07 -9.39 -34.37
N GLY A 49 8.17 -9.39 -35.36
CA GLY A 49 6.96 -8.59 -35.34
C GLY A 49 6.04 -8.98 -34.20
N TYR A 50 5.80 -10.29 -34.05
CA TYR A 50 5.05 -10.85 -32.93
C TYR A 50 5.64 -10.47 -31.56
N VAL A 51 6.96 -10.58 -31.38
CA VAL A 51 7.60 -10.23 -30.09
C VAL A 51 7.41 -8.75 -29.76
N VAL A 52 7.54 -7.86 -30.74
CA VAL A 52 7.35 -6.41 -30.53
C VAL A 52 5.90 -6.11 -30.16
N GLU A 53 4.94 -6.73 -30.87
CA GLU A 53 3.52 -6.58 -30.60
C GLU A 53 3.14 -7.09 -29.20
N MET A 54 3.53 -8.31 -28.84
CA MET A 54 3.26 -8.85 -27.52
C MET A 54 3.95 -8.08 -26.39
N MET A 55 5.15 -7.54 -26.64
CA MET A 55 5.83 -6.68 -25.67
C MET A 55 5.06 -5.37 -25.47
N ARG A 56 4.60 -4.74 -26.56
CA ARG A 56 3.76 -3.54 -26.48
C ARG A 56 2.50 -3.84 -25.67
N ASP A 57 1.76 -4.87 -26.05
CA ASP A 57 0.49 -5.22 -25.39
C ASP A 57 0.69 -5.57 -23.91
N THR A 58 1.76 -6.30 -23.58
CA THR A 58 2.13 -6.61 -22.19
C THR A 58 2.49 -5.34 -21.40
N LEU A 59 3.27 -4.44 -22.00
CA LEU A 59 3.72 -3.20 -21.36
C LEU A 59 2.59 -2.18 -21.23
N GLU A 60 1.68 -2.09 -22.18
CA GLU A 60 0.48 -1.24 -22.11
C GLU A 60 -0.44 -1.69 -20.97
N ASN A 61 -0.69 -3.00 -20.85
CA ASN A 61 -1.44 -3.55 -19.73
C ASN A 61 -0.73 -3.30 -18.40
N TRP A 62 0.60 -3.48 -18.34
CA TRP A 62 1.37 -3.20 -17.13
C TRP A 62 1.33 -1.71 -16.77
N GLN A 63 1.49 -0.82 -17.75
CA GLN A 63 1.44 0.62 -17.54
C GLN A 63 0.09 1.06 -16.97
N SER A 64 -1.02 0.60 -17.55
CA SER A 64 -2.37 0.99 -17.12
C SER A 64 -2.67 0.51 -15.70
N GLU A 65 -2.31 -0.74 -15.37
CA GLU A 65 -2.51 -1.31 -14.04
C GLU A 65 -1.68 -0.59 -12.97
N PHE A 66 -0.41 -0.26 -13.26
CA PHE A 66 0.42 0.51 -12.32
C PHE A 66 -0.11 1.92 -12.14
N LEU A 67 -0.55 2.58 -13.22
CA LEU A 67 -1.16 3.90 -13.12
C LEU A 67 -2.44 3.85 -12.27
N GLN A 68 -3.27 2.83 -12.46
CA GLN A 68 -4.46 2.60 -11.66
C GLN A 68 -4.11 2.37 -10.18
N LEU A 69 -3.16 1.49 -9.87
CA LEU A 69 -2.74 1.22 -8.49
C LEU A 69 -2.16 2.47 -7.81
N ILE A 70 -1.33 3.24 -8.52
CA ILE A 70 -0.78 4.51 -8.02
C ILE A 70 -1.92 5.50 -7.77
N TRP A 71 -2.87 5.61 -8.70
CA TRP A 71 -4.01 6.51 -8.54
C TRP A 71 -4.91 6.09 -7.38
N GLN A 72 -5.18 4.80 -7.20
CA GLN A 72 -5.99 4.28 -6.12
C GLN A 72 -5.31 4.46 -4.77
N VAL A 73 -4.08 3.97 -4.62
CA VAL A 73 -3.35 4.02 -3.33
C VAL A 73 -2.90 5.45 -3.05
N GLY A 74 -2.32 6.14 -4.03
CA GLY A 74 -1.88 7.52 -3.90
C GLY A 74 -3.04 8.48 -3.74
N GLY A 75 -4.11 8.34 -4.53
CA GLY A 75 -5.33 9.13 -4.38
C GLY A 75 -6.01 8.91 -3.03
N LEU A 76 -6.14 7.66 -2.58
CA LEU A 76 -6.66 7.36 -1.23
C LEU A 76 -5.75 7.94 -0.15
N ALA A 77 -4.42 7.79 -0.27
CA ALA A 77 -3.48 8.34 0.68
C ALA A 77 -3.55 9.87 0.73
N LEU A 78 -3.69 10.54 -0.42
CA LEU A 78 -3.88 11.99 -0.50
C LEU A 78 -5.22 12.42 0.11
N LEU A 79 -6.31 11.72 -0.18
CA LEU A 79 -7.63 11.98 0.41
C LEU A 79 -7.64 11.76 1.92
N LEU A 80 -6.96 10.73 2.42
CA LEU A 80 -6.79 10.52 3.86
C LEU A 80 -5.88 11.58 4.47
N HIS A 81 -4.79 11.97 3.79
CA HIS A 81 -3.85 12.96 4.31
C HIS A 81 -4.47 14.37 4.38
N VAL A 82 -5.21 14.77 3.33
CA VAL A 82 -5.86 16.09 3.24
C VAL A 82 -7.23 16.10 3.92
N GLY A 83 -7.96 14.99 3.90
CA GLY A 83 -9.29 14.80 4.50
C GLY A 83 -9.27 14.32 5.96
N SER A 84 -8.09 14.27 6.60
CA SER A 84 -7.95 13.99 8.03
C SER A 84 -7.98 15.23 8.97
N PRO A 85 -8.81 16.28 8.78
CA PRO A 85 -9.23 17.10 9.93
C PRO A 85 -9.99 16.27 10.98
N GLN A 86 -10.74 15.24 10.52
CA GLN A 86 -11.54 14.38 11.39
C GLN A 86 -10.72 13.53 12.37
N SER A 87 -9.45 13.21 12.08
CA SER A 87 -8.63 12.46 13.05
C SER A 87 -8.25 13.33 14.24
N LYS A 88 -8.00 14.63 14.01
CA LYS A 88 -7.61 15.55 15.08
C LYS A 88 -8.83 15.97 15.90
N GLU A 89 -9.90 16.40 15.23
CA GLU A 89 -11.18 16.70 15.90
C GLU A 89 -11.80 15.45 16.56
N GLY A 90 -11.55 14.26 16.01
CA GLY A 90 -11.99 13.00 16.56
C GLY A 90 -11.26 12.63 17.85
N ASP A 91 -9.94 12.85 17.90
CA ASP A 91 -9.12 12.63 19.10
C ASP A 91 -9.49 13.63 20.20
N ASP A 92 -9.55 14.93 19.88
CA ASP A 92 -9.95 15.98 20.81
C ASP A 92 -11.35 15.71 21.41
N ARG A 93 -12.29 15.23 20.58
CA ARG A 93 -13.65 14.89 21.02
C ARG A 93 -13.69 13.59 21.83
N LEU A 94 -12.81 12.63 21.55
CA LEU A 94 -12.69 11.39 22.32
C LEU A 94 -12.11 11.70 23.70
N GLU A 95 -11.04 12.49 23.75
CA GLU A 95 -10.40 13.00 24.97
C GLU A 95 -11.43 13.70 25.86
N ALA A 96 -12.17 14.68 25.32
CA ALA A 96 -13.23 15.38 26.04
C ALA A 96 -14.33 14.46 26.61
N LYS A 97 -14.65 13.35 25.92
CA LYS A 97 -15.61 12.35 26.42
C LYS A 97 -15.03 11.48 27.54
N VAL A 98 -13.76 11.07 27.40
CA VAL A 98 -13.06 10.29 28.43
C VAL A 98 -12.93 11.12 29.70
N ASP A 99 -12.56 12.38 29.56
CA ASP A 99 -12.54 13.40 30.62
C ASP A 99 -13.87 13.52 31.36
N ALA A 100 -14.97 13.64 30.61
CA ALA A 100 -16.31 13.71 31.19
C ALA A 100 -16.69 12.44 31.95
N ILE A 101 -16.25 11.26 31.50
CA ILE A 101 -16.47 9.97 32.17
C ILE A 101 -15.63 9.88 33.45
N LEU A 102 -14.34 10.22 33.41
CA LEU A 102 -13.47 10.22 34.60
C LEU A 102 -14.05 11.12 35.69
N ARG A 103 -14.44 12.35 35.34
CA ARG A 103 -15.09 13.28 36.25
C ARG A 103 -16.46 12.81 36.74
N ALA A 104 -17.15 11.92 36.00
CA ALA A 104 -18.41 11.33 36.44
C ALA A 104 -18.21 10.14 37.40
N VAL A 105 -17.10 9.41 37.27
CA VAL A 105 -16.78 8.22 38.08
C VAL A 105 -16.16 8.61 39.42
N ASP A 106 -15.14 9.48 39.43
CA ASP A 106 -14.46 9.94 40.65
C ASP A 106 -14.05 11.42 40.52
N ARG A 107 -14.87 12.31 41.09
CA ARG A 107 -14.61 13.76 41.04
C ARG A 107 -13.42 14.21 41.87
N SER A 108 -13.00 13.44 42.86
CA SER A 108 -11.90 13.81 43.76
C SER A 108 -10.54 13.54 43.13
N ASP A 109 -10.43 12.47 42.34
CA ASP A 109 -9.15 12.02 41.78
C ASP A 109 -9.01 12.28 40.27
N ALA A 110 -10.12 12.53 39.56
CA ALA A 110 -10.12 12.71 38.11
C ALA A 110 -9.16 13.80 37.62
N ASP A 111 -9.18 14.99 38.23
CA ASP A 111 -8.35 16.10 37.76
C ASP A 111 -6.85 15.81 37.98
N ARG A 112 -6.48 15.10 39.06
CA ARG A 112 -5.09 14.68 39.30
C ARG A 112 -4.63 13.65 38.26
N LEU A 113 -5.48 12.68 37.95
CA LEU A 113 -5.20 11.63 36.96
C LEU A 113 -5.06 12.19 35.54
N ILE A 114 -5.93 13.14 35.16
CA ILE A 114 -5.86 13.82 33.86
C ILE A 114 -4.53 14.60 33.75
N ASP A 115 -4.21 15.41 34.76
CA ASP A 115 -2.95 16.18 34.78
C ASP A 115 -1.70 15.28 34.73
N GLU A 116 -1.72 14.14 35.43
CA GLU A 116 -0.63 13.17 35.42
C GLU A 116 -0.43 12.57 34.01
N ILE A 117 -1.51 12.11 33.38
CA ILE A 117 -1.50 11.53 32.03
C ILE A 117 -1.00 12.55 31.00
N ASP A 118 -1.48 13.79 31.06
CA ASP A 118 -1.06 14.88 30.15
C ASP A 118 0.43 15.19 30.31
N SER A 119 0.92 15.23 31.56
CA SER A 119 2.31 15.53 31.86
C SER A 119 3.26 14.44 31.36
N ASP A 120 2.86 13.17 31.45
CA ASP A 120 3.63 12.03 30.97
C ASP A 120 3.65 11.96 29.43
N TYR A 121 2.52 12.22 28.78
CA TYR A 121 2.44 12.34 27.33
C TYR A 121 3.34 13.47 26.80
N ALA A 122 3.28 14.66 27.42
CA ALA A 122 4.09 15.81 27.04
C ALA A 122 5.60 15.55 27.22
N ARG A 123 5.98 14.78 28.25
CA ARG A 123 7.38 14.39 28.51
C ARG A 123 7.88 13.43 27.43
N GLN A 124 7.08 12.41 27.12
CA GLN A 124 7.44 11.40 26.12
C GLN A 124 7.61 12.01 24.71
N GLN A 125 6.78 13.00 24.35
CA GLN A 125 6.88 13.67 23.06
C GLN A 125 8.11 14.59 22.96
N ARG A 126 8.51 15.26 24.05
CA ARG A 126 9.74 16.06 24.13
C ARG A 126 11.01 15.21 23.98
N ASP A 127 11.04 14.04 24.61
CA ASP A 127 12.18 13.13 24.53
C ASP A 127 12.36 12.56 23.11
N HIS A 128 11.27 12.26 22.40
CA HIS A 128 11.33 11.81 21.00
C HIS A 128 11.85 12.90 20.03
N HIS A 129 11.60 14.19 20.29
CA HIS A 129 12.11 15.28 19.44
C HIS A 129 13.62 15.50 19.64
N HIS A 130 14.12 15.37 20.88
CA HIS A 130 15.55 15.49 21.18
C HIS A 130 16.41 14.33 20.63
N VAL A 131 15.85 13.13 20.49
CA VAL A 131 16.57 12.00 19.87
C VAL A 131 16.75 12.21 18.35
N ARG A 132 15.75 12.79 17.66
CA ARG A 132 15.85 13.11 16.22
C ARG A 132 16.87 14.21 15.92
N GLU A 133 16.96 15.24 16.75
CA GLU A 133 17.91 16.34 16.57
C GLU A 133 19.37 15.94 16.84
N ARG A 134 19.61 14.93 17.70
CA ARG A 134 20.97 14.40 17.90
C ARG A 134 21.46 13.54 16.73
N GLN A 135 20.56 12.82 16.05
CA GLN A 135 20.92 12.01 14.88
C GLN A 135 21.14 12.81 13.60
N SER A 136 20.54 14.01 13.46
CA SER A 136 20.80 14.88 12.29
C SER A 136 22.08 15.73 12.41
N ARG A 137 22.75 15.68 13.56
CA ARG A 137 23.99 16.43 13.87
C ARG A 137 25.24 15.55 13.94
N SER A 138 25.13 14.25 13.68
CA SER A 138 26.24 13.29 13.52
C SER A 138 26.35 12.82 12.08
#